data_AF-A0A6N4QJ96-F1
#
_entry.id   AF-A0A6N4QJ96-F1
#
_cell.length_a   1.000
_cell.length_b   1.000
_cell.length_c   1.000
_cell.angle_alpha   90.00
_cell.angle_beta   90.00
_cell.angle_gamma   90.00
#
_symmetry.space_group_name_H-M   'P 1'
#
loop_
_entity.id
_entity.type
_entity.pdbx_description
1 polymer ?
#
loop_
_entity_poly.entity_id
_entity_poly.type
_entity_poly.pdbx_seq_one_letter_code
_entity_poly.pdbx_strand_id
1 'polypeptide(L)'
;MGKLTYFRFAYSIVKRDITISILHIGFSVLFCFFLIFGIFLLRMDKVPSNPSSIELFRNYPQLVLLLSAAALTFMAITRTLLRTSDAGIMMAVGGNRIGTVRLLVAELWILHGLGFLLSVIATVFFPPWVSEGSSLLDYLKAFLILIALISGIGAGLALILTFLDPYRSIRRGK
;
A
#
# COMPACT_ATOMS: atom_id res chain seq x y z
N MET A 1 0.96 8.54 -32.62
CA MET A 1 1.32 8.64 -31.19
C MET A 1 0.61 7.52 -30.43
N GLY A 2 1.33 6.61 -29.77
CA GLY A 2 0.74 5.45 -29.09
C GLY A 2 -0.14 5.86 -27.90
N LYS A 3 -1.28 5.20 -27.69
CA LYS A 3 -2.16 5.43 -26.53
C LYS A 3 -1.36 5.21 -25.24
N LEU A 4 -1.14 6.27 -24.46
CA LEU A 4 -0.56 6.19 -23.12
C LEU A 4 -1.59 5.56 -22.19
N THR A 5 -1.28 4.38 -21.65
CA THR A 5 -2.10 3.76 -20.60
C THR A 5 -1.74 4.36 -19.23
N TYR A 6 -2.71 4.41 -18.31
CA TYR A 6 -2.48 4.90 -16.95
C TYR A 6 -1.33 4.16 -16.26
N PHE A 7 -1.20 2.86 -16.49
CA PHE A 7 -0.12 2.06 -15.92
C PHE A 7 1.26 2.50 -16.43
N ARG A 8 1.40 2.79 -17.73
CA ARG A 8 2.67 3.27 -18.30
C ARG A 8 3.05 4.65 -17.74
N PHE A 9 2.07 5.51 -17.51
CA PHE A 9 2.30 6.82 -16.91
C PHE A 9 2.65 6.70 -15.43
N ALA A 10 1.97 5.85 -14.67
CA ALA A 10 2.32 5.54 -13.28
C ALA A 10 3.75 5.01 -13.16
N TYR A 11 4.17 4.10 -14.05
CA TYR A 11 5.55 3.63 -14.10
C TYR A 11 6.55 4.76 -14.39
N SER A 12 6.21 5.72 -15.26
CA SER A 12 7.07 6.87 -15.53
C SER A 12 7.27 7.76 -14.30
N ILE A 13 6.25 7.90 -13.46
CA ILE A 13 6.32 8.63 -12.18
C ILE A 13 7.24 7.89 -11.20
N VAL A 14 7.11 6.57 -11.11
CA VAL A 14 8.01 5.71 -10.30
C VAL A 14 9.46 5.87 -10.76
N LYS A 15 9.71 5.87 -12.07
CA LYS A 15 11.06 6.04 -12.62
C LYS A 15 11.63 7.44 -12.36
N ARG A 16 10.79 8.48 -12.41
CA ARG A 16 11.21 9.86 -12.09
C ARG A 16 11.71 9.97 -10.66
N ASP A 17 11.04 9.31 -9.72
CA ASP A 17 11.33 9.41 -8.29
C ASP A 17 11.98 8.12 -7.74
N ILE A 18 12.94 7.58 -8.50
CA ILE A 18 13.46 6.21 -8.33
C ILE A 18 14.00 5.93 -6.94
N THR A 19 14.75 6.85 -6.33
CA THR A 19 15.32 6.67 -4.98
C THR A 19 14.21 6.51 -3.94
N ILE A 20 13.20 7.38 -3.98
CA ILE A 20 12.05 7.31 -3.07
C ILE A 20 11.24 6.05 -3.34
N SER A 21 11.08 5.67 -4.61
CA SER A 21 10.38 4.45 -5.02
C SER A 21 11.08 3.18 -4.54
N ILE A 22 12.40 3.09 -4.63
CA ILE A 22 13.18 1.96 -4.10
C ILE A 22 13.01 1.86 -2.58
N LEU A 23 13.09 2.99 -1.87
CA LEU A 23 12.85 3.01 -0.42
C LEU A 23 11.42 2.54 -0.09
N HIS A 24 10.41 3.02 -0.81
CA HIS A 24 9.03 2.57 -0.61
C HIS A 24 8.87 1.08 -0.87
N ILE A 25 9.49 0.54 -1.93
CA ILE A 25 9.47 -0.90 -2.19
C ILE A 25 10.14 -1.65 -1.04
N GLY A 26 11.33 -1.25 -0.61
CA GLY A 26 12.07 -1.90 0.47
C GLY A 26 11.30 -1.93 1.81
N PHE A 27 10.76 -0.78 2.23
CA PHE A 27 9.90 -0.74 3.42
C PHE A 27 8.60 -1.53 3.24
N SER A 28 8.03 -1.55 2.02
CA SER A 28 6.87 -2.39 1.73
C SER A 28 7.21 -3.87 1.87
N VAL A 29 8.40 -4.32 1.43
CA VAL A 29 8.84 -5.71 1.65
C VAL A 29 8.84 -6.04 3.13
N LEU A 30 9.41 -5.15 3.96
CA LEU A 30 9.50 -5.35 5.40
C LEU A 30 8.12 -5.43 6.07
N PHE A 31 7.25 -4.45 5.82
CA PHE A 31 5.94 -4.41 6.48
C PHE A 31 4.96 -5.43 5.92
N CYS A 32 5.00 -5.75 4.63
CA CYS A 32 4.20 -6.84 4.08
C CYS A 32 4.68 -8.21 4.59
N PHE A 33 5.99 -8.40 4.83
CA PHE A 33 6.50 -9.61 5.46
C PHE A 33 5.94 -9.76 6.87
N PHE A 34 6.00 -8.71 7.69
CA PHE A 34 5.43 -8.74 9.04
C PHE A 34 3.90 -8.82 9.06
N LEU A 35 3.21 -8.30 8.05
CA LEU A 35 1.77 -8.47 7.89
C LEU A 35 1.42 -9.95 7.66
N ILE A 36 2.11 -10.61 6.73
CA ILE A 36 1.95 -12.04 6.46
C ILE A 36 2.27 -12.85 7.72
N PHE A 37 3.40 -12.53 8.37
CA PHE A 37 3.82 -13.17 9.62
C PHE A 37 2.80 -13.01 10.75
N GLY A 38 2.25 -11.81 10.94
CA GLY A 38 1.23 -11.56 11.95
C GLY A 38 -0.07 -12.34 11.70
N ILE A 39 -0.45 -12.57 10.43
CA ILE A 39 -1.60 -13.41 10.10
C ILE A 39 -1.31 -14.88 10.43
N PHE A 40 -0.11 -15.36 10.13
CA PHE A 40 0.29 -16.71 10.53
C PHE A 40 0.18 -16.85 12.04
N LEU A 41 0.77 -15.94 12.82
CA LEU A 41 0.70 -15.98 14.27
C LEU A 41 -0.74 -15.93 14.79
N LEU A 42 -1.62 -15.08 14.23
CA LEU A 42 -3.03 -15.03 14.63
C LEU A 42 -3.78 -16.35 14.44
N ARG A 43 -3.41 -17.13 13.42
CA ARG A 43 -4.01 -18.45 13.18
C ARG A 43 -3.53 -19.48 14.19
N MET A 44 -2.27 -19.36 14.63
CA MET A 44 -1.63 -20.26 15.60
C MET A 44 -2.06 -19.96 17.04
N ASP A 45 -2.23 -18.68 17.37
CA ASP A 45 -2.70 -18.28 18.69
C ASP A 45 -4.16 -18.67 18.88
N LYS A 46 -4.39 -19.57 19.83
CA LYS A 46 -5.72 -19.78 20.39
C LYS A 46 -6.16 -18.46 21.02
N VAL A 47 -7.32 -17.96 20.59
CA VAL A 47 -7.92 -16.70 21.04
C VAL A 47 -7.66 -16.48 22.53
N PRO A 48 -7.02 -15.36 22.92
CA PRO A 48 -6.74 -15.07 24.32
C PRO A 48 -8.04 -15.03 25.10
N SER A 49 -8.12 -15.82 26.17
CA SER A 49 -9.33 -15.97 26.99
C SER A 49 -9.70 -14.70 27.78
N ASN A 50 -8.83 -13.68 27.82
CA ASN A 50 -9.08 -12.44 28.54
C ASN A 50 -8.43 -11.21 27.89
N PRO A 51 -9.19 -10.29 27.26
CA PRO A 51 -8.67 -9.13 26.52
C PRO A 51 -8.04 -8.01 27.39
N SER A 52 -7.96 -8.18 28.72
CA SER A 52 -7.52 -7.13 29.66
C SER A 52 -6.19 -7.38 30.39
N SER A 53 -5.47 -8.48 30.13
CA SER A 53 -4.23 -8.78 30.85
C SER A 53 -3.01 -8.07 30.26
N ILE A 54 -2.08 -7.59 31.10
CA ILE A 54 -0.80 -7.00 30.66
C ILE A 54 0.11 -8.03 29.96
N GLU A 55 -0.07 -9.32 30.26
CA GLU A 55 0.60 -10.41 29.55
C GLU A 55 0.21 -10.50 28.07
N LEU A 56 -0.95 -9.93 27.67
CA LEU A 56 -1.29 -9.75 26.27
C LEU A 56 -0.17 -9.01 25.52
N PHE A 57 0.28 -7.86 26.04
CA PHE A 57 1.19 -6.97 25.30
C PHE A 57 2.53 -7.61 24.96
N ARG A 58 2.94 -8.65 25.70
CA ARG A 58 4.25 -9.30 25.54
C ARG A 58 4.27 -10.38 24.45
N ASN A 59 3.11 -10.92 24.06
CA ASN A 59 2.99 -12.07 23.14
C ASN A 59 2.01 -11.82 21.96
N TYR A 60 1.66 -10.57 21.62
CA TYR A 60 0.52 -10.29 20.75
C TYR A 60 0.83 -10.11 19.25
N PRO A 61 0.43 -11.03 18.37
CA PRO A 61 0.52 -10.83 16.92
C PRO A 61 -0.36 -9.70 16.38
N GLN A 62 -1.40 -9.31 17.12
CA GLN A 62 -2.25 -8.16 16.81
C GLN A 62 -1.44 -6.86 16.76
N LEU A 63 -0.42 -6.71 17.60
CA LEU A 63 0.44 -5.52 17.60
C LEU A 63 1.30 -5.46 16.33
N VAL A 64 1.83 -6.61 15.89
CA VAL A 64 2.59 -6.72 14.63
C VAL A 64 1.70 -6.34 13.44
N LEU A 65 0.47 -6.83 13.43
CA LEU A 65 -0.51 -6.50 12.38
C LEU A 65 -0.91 -5.03 12.41
N LEU A 66 -1.19 -4.48 13.59
CA LEU A 66 -1.56 -3.07 13.73
C LEU A 66 -0.42 -2.15 13.29
N LEU A 67 0.82 -2.44 13.71
CA LEU A 67 1.99 -1.66 13.34
C LEU A 67 2.27 -1.75 11.83
N SER A 68 2.20 -2.95 11.26
CA SER A 68 2.41 -3.15 9.83
C SER A 68 1.33 -2.47 8.99
N ALA A 69 0.07 -2.58 9.41
CA ALA A 69 -1.06 -1.92 8.75
C ALA A 69 -0.96 -0.40 8.85
N ALA A 70 -0.58 0.14 10.02
CA ALA A 70 -0.38 1.57 10.22
C ALA A 70 0.79 2.10 9.37
N ALA A 71 1.90 1.37 9.30
CA ALA A 71 3.05 1.74 8.47
C ALA A 71 2.70 1.74 6.97
N LEU A 72 2.05 0.68 6.47
CA LEU A 72 1.60 0.61 5.07
C LEU A 72 0.61 1.73 4.73
N THR A 73 -0.31 2.02 5.64
CA THR A 73 -1.26 3.13 5.53
C THR A 73 -0.53 4.47 5.44
N PHE A 74 0.41 4.72 6.36
CA PHE A 74 1.17 5.95 6.39
C PHE A 74 2.00 6.14 5.13
N MET A 75 2.63 5.08 4.63
CA MET A 75 3.36 5.11 3.36
C MET A 75 2.44 5.41 2.18
N ALA A 76 1.24 4.80 2.11
CA ALA A 76 0.27 5.08 1.06
C ALA A 76 -0.21 6.54 1.11
N ILE A 77 -0.48 7.07 2.31
CA ILE A 77 -0.89 8.47 2.51
C ILE A 77 0.21 9.42 2.05
N THR A 78 1.42 9.27 2.58
CA THR A 78 2.56 10.15 2.28
C THR A 78 2.89 10.14 0.80
N ARG A 79 2.93 8.95 0.18
CA ARG A 79 3.17 8.85 -1.26
C ARG A 79 2.09 9.53 -2.08
N THR A 80 0.82 9.38 -1.72
CA THR A 80 -0.29 10.00 -2.44
C THR A 80 -0.29 11.53 -2.27
N LEU A 81 -0.02 12.05 -1.06
CA LEU A 81 0.04 13.50 -0.82
C LEU A 81 1.12 14.20 -1.65
N LEU A 82 2.28 13.56 -1.83
CA LEU A 82 3.37 14.08 -2.67
C LEU A 82 2.98 14.19 -4.15
N ARG A 83 1.85 13.60 -4.57
CA ARG A 83 1.32 13.63 -5.94
C ARG A 83 0.30 14.72 -6.20
N THR A 84 0.11 15.66 -5.27
CA THR A 84 -0.84 16.77 -5.45
C THR A 84 -0.57 17.58 -6.71
N SER A 85 0.70 17.87 -7.01
CA SER A 85 1.09 18.60 -8.24
C SER A 85 0.83 17.77 -9.50
N ASP A 86 1.22 16.50 -9.51
CA ASP A 86 1.01 15.58 -10.64
C ASP A 86 -0.49 15.41 -10.94
N ALA A 87 -1.33 15.29 -9.91
CA ALA A 87 -2.78 15.23 -10.03
C ALA A 87 -3.36 16.49 -10.66
N GLY A 88 -2.90 17.67 -10.22
CA GLY A 88 -3.32 18.95 -10.76
C GLY A 88 -2.92 19.14 -12.22
N ILE A 89 -1.67 18.83 -12.58
CA ILE A 89 -1.18 18.90 -13.97
C ILE A 89 -2.05 18.02 -14.87
N MET A 90 -2.32 16.79 -14.43
CA MET A 90 -3.13 15.84 -15.20
C MET A 90 -4.56 16.32 -15.44
N MET A 91 -5.17 17.00 -14.46
CA MET A 91 -6.49 17.60 -14.63
C MET A 91 -6.47 18.86 -15.51
N ALA A 92 -5.40 19.66 -15.47
CA ALA A 92 -5.24 20.86 -16.29
C ALA A 92 -5.03 20.56 -17.79
N VAL A 93 -4.47 19.40 -18.13
CA VAL A 93 -4.29 18.93 -19.52
C VAL A 93 -5.50 18.15 -20.07
N GLY A 94 -6.62 18.10 -19.33
CA GLY A 94 -7.87 17.47 -19.79
C GLY A 94 -8.13 16.06 -19.25
N GLY A 95 -7.35 15.58 -18.28
CA GLY A 95 -7.60 14.32 -17.58
C GLY A 95 -8.87 14.37 -16.73
N ASN A 96 -9.65 13.28 -16.71
CA ASN A 96 -10.79 13.15 -15.82
C ASN A 96 -10.37 12.71 -14.41
N ARG A 97 -11.17 13.07 -13.39
CA ARG A 97 -10.86 12.76 -11.98
C ARG A 97 -10.65 11.28 -11.73
N ILE A 98 -11.52 10.43 -12.31
CA ILE A 98 -11.45 8.98 -12.15
C ILE A 98 -10.13 8.44 -12.73
N GLY A 99 -9.67 8.97 -13.85
CA GLY A 99 -8.39 8.62 -14.45
C GLY A 99 -7.21 9.02 -13.56
N THR A 100 -7.26 10.19 -12.94
CA THR A 100 -6.25 10.62 -11.96
C THR A 100 -6.23 9.69 -10.74
N VAL A 101 -7.39 9.33 -10.19
CA VAL A 101 -7.46 8.37 -9.08
C VAL A 101 -6.88 7.01 -9.47
N ARG A 102 -7.27 6.48 -10.64
CA ARG A 102 -6.73 5.21 -11.16
C ARG A 102 -5.22 5.26 -11.34
N LEU A 103 -4.69 6.38 -11.79
CA LEU A 103 -3.25 6.59 -11.95
C LEU A 103 -2.53 6.50 -10.60
N LEU A 104 -2.96 7.28 -9.61
CA LEU A 104 -2.30 7.34 -8.31
C LEU A 104 -2.40 6.00 -7.58
N VAL A 105 -3.55 5.32 -7.67
CA VAL A 105 -3.70 3.96 -7.13
C VAL A 105 -2.82 2.96 -7.87
N ALA A 106 -2.68 3.06 -9.19
CA ALA A 106 -1.76 2.20 -9.94
C ALA A 106 -0.29 2.43 -9.55
N GLU A 107 0.11 3.67 -9.25
CA GLU A 107 1.44 3.97 -8.73
C GLU A 107 1.68 3.27 -7.38
N LEU A 108 0.72 3.36 -6.46
CA LEU A 108 0.80 2.67 -5.17
C LEU A 108 0.93 1.15 -5.36
N TRP A 109 0.22 0.57 -6.32
CA TRP A 109 0.31 -0.86 -6.61
C TRP A 109 1.67 -1.28 -7.20
N ILE A 110 2.31 -0.43 -8.01
CA ILE A 110 3.67 -0.70 -8.47
C ILE A 110 4.63 -0.80 -7.28
N LEU A 111 4.47 0.06 -6.27
CA LEU A 111 5.35 0.10 -5.10
C LEU A 111 5.04 -1.00 -4.08
N HIS A 112 3.80 -1.03 -3.58
CA HIS A 112 3.38 -1.93 -2.50
C HIS A 112 3.03 -3.33 -3.00
N GLY A 113 2.53 -3.45 -4.24
CA GLY A 113 2.30 -4.75 -4.87
C GLY A 113 3.60 -5.49 -5.15
N LEU A 114 4.62 -4.79 -5.68
CA LEU A 114 5.96 -5.37 -5.83
C LEU A 114 6.57 -5.71 -4.46
N GLY A 115 6.43 -4.81 -3.48
CA GLY A 115 6.85 -5.07 -2.11
C GLY A 115 6.22 -6.36 -1.54
N PHE A 116 4.92 -6.53 -1.70
CA PHE A 116 4.21 -7.73 -1.26
C PHE A 116 4.69 -9.00 -1.96
N LEU A 117 4.88 -8.99 -3.29
CA LEU A 117 5.42 -10.14 -4.02
C LEU A 117 6.81 -10.54 -3.50
N LEU A 118 7.67 -9.55 -3.26
CA LEU A 118 8.99 -9.78 -2.67
C LEU A 118 8.91 -10.29 -1.23
N SER A 119 7.93 -9.85 -0.43
CA SER A 119 7.69 -10.41 0.90
C SER A 119 7.26 -11.87 0.86
N VAL A 120 6.39 -12.25 -0.08
CA VAL A 120 6.00 -13.65 -0.28
C VAL A 120 7.25 -14.49 -0.59
N ILE A 121 8.13 -14.02 -1.48
CA ILE A 121 9.41 -14.68 -1.76
C ILE A 121 10.28 -14.74 -0.49
N ALA A 122 10.36 -13.66 0.29
CA ALA A 122 11.13 -13.63 1.53
C ALA A 122 10.65 -14.67 2.56
N THR A 123 9.35 -14.98 2.61
CA THR A 123 8.84 -16.05 3.50
C THR A 123 9.34 -17.45 3.15
N VAL A 124 9.83 -17.68 1.92
CA VAL A 124 10.47 -18.96 1.55
C VAL A 124 11.84 -19.09 2.22
N PHE A 125 12.59 -17.99 2.31
CA PHE A 125 13.93 -17.96 2.91
C PHE A 125 13.89 -17.77 4.42
N PHE A 126 12.85 -17.10 4.92
CA PHE A 126 12.60 -16.83 6.33
C PHE A 126 11.19 -17.33 6.69
N PRO A 127 10.99 -18.66 6.73
CA PRO A 127 9.69 -19.21 7.06
C PRO A 127 9.26 -18.76 8.46
N PRO A 128 7.95 -18.60 8.71
CA PRO A 128 7.46 -18.47 10.07
C PRO A 128 7.96 -19.70 10.85
N TRP A 129 8.77 -19.47 11.89
CA TRP A 129 9.52 -20.48 12.65
C TRP A 129 8.61 -21.37 13.54
N VAL A 130 7.39 -21.65 13.08
CA VAL A 130 6.32 -22.36 13.78
C VAL A 130 6.03 -23.67 13.04
N SER A 131 5.83 -24.75 13.78
CA SER A 131 5.75 -26.12 13.26
C SER A 131 4.51 -26.43 12.41
N GLU A 132 3.45 -25.62 12.49
CA GLU A 132 2.26 -25.78 11.65
C GLU A 132 2.43 -25.01 10.34
N GLY A 133 2.47 -25.75 9.23
CA GLY A 133 2.80 -25.22 7.91
C GLY A 133 1.98 -23.99 7.49
N SER A 134 2.63 -23.09 6.75
CA SER A 134 1.98 -21.95 6.09
C SER A 134 0.80 -22.42 5.23
N SER A 135 -0.37 -21.77 5.32
CA SER A 135 -1.49 -22.04 4.39
C SER A 135 -1.57 -20.97 3.32
N LEU A 136 -1.95 -21.36 2.11
CA LEU A 136 -2.26 -20.43 1.01
C LEU A 136 -3.30 -19.37 1.44
N LEU A 137 -4.21 -19.75 2.34
CA LEU A 137 -5.25 -18.86 2.86
C LEU A 137 -4.68 -17.68 3.66
N ASP A 138 -3.51 -17.83 4.28
CA ASP A 138 -2.91 -16.75 5.07
C ASP A 138 -2.30 -15.67 4.18
N TYR A 139 -1.66 -16.09 3.08
CA TYR A 139 -1.21 -15.19 2.03
C TYR A 139 -2.38 -14.46 1.37
N LEU A 140 -3.49 -15.16 1.12
CA LEU A 140 -4.71 -14.56 0.58
C LEU A 140 -5.29 -13.52 1.54
N LYS A 141 -5.39 -13.83 2.84
CA LYS A 141 -5.82 -12.87 3.87
C LYS A 141 -4.91 -11.64 3.88
N ALA A 142 -3.59 -11.82 3.83
CA ALA A 142 -2.63 -10.73 3.81
C ALA A 142 -2.82 -9.85 2.57
N PHE A 143 -3.03 -10.48 1.42
CA PHE A 143 -3.29 -9.78 0.17
C PHE A 143 -4.60 -8.99 0.21
N LEU A 144 -5.68 -9.54 0.77
CA LEU A 144 -6.96 -8.84 0.92
C LEU A 144 -6.84 -7.63 1.86
N ILE A 145 -6.12 -7.78 2.98
CA ILE A 145 -5.82 -6.65 3.87
C ILE A 145 -5.02 -5.59 3.12
N LEU A 146 -3.99 -5.98 2.37
CA LEU A 146 -3.20 -5.04 1.57
C LEU A 146 -4.06 -4.30 0.54
N ILE A 147 -4.97 -5.00 -0.17
CA ILE A 147 -5.90 -4.36 -1.10
C ILE A 147 -6.71 -3.28 -0.38
N ALA A 148 -7.30 -3.62 0.77
CA ALA A 148 -8.13 -2.71 1.53
C ALA A 148 -7.35 -1.47 2.00
N LEU A 149 -6.13 -1.67 2.54
CA LEU A 149 -5.28 -0.59 3.02
C LEU A 149 -4.80 0.30 1.86
N ILE A 150 -4.18 -0.28 0.84
CA ILE A 150 -3.53 0.49 -0.22
C ILE A 150 -4.55 1.08 -1.20
N SER A 151 -5.51 0.27 -1.66
CA SER A 151 -6.51 0.76 -2.63
C SER A 151 -7.55 1.62 -1.95
N GLY A 152 -8.02 1.26 -0.75
CA GLY A 152 -9.03 2.05 -0.05
C GLY A 152 -8.53 3.43 0.34
N ILE A 153 -7.41 3.48 1.07
CA ILE A 153 -6.84 4.74 1.56
C ILE A 153 -6.25 5.56 0.39
N GLY A 154 -5.53 4.90 -0.51
CA GLY A 154 -4.98 5.53 -1.70
C GLY A 154 -6.05 6.14 -2.61
N ALA A 155 -7.15 5.42 -2.88
CA ALA A 155 -8.22 5.95 -3.71
C ALA A 155 -8.98 7.09 -3.03
N GLY A 156 -9.28 6.96 -1.73
CA GLY A 156 -9.95 8.00 -0.97
C GLY A 156 -9.15 9.30 -0.96
N LEU A 157 -7.86 9.21 -0.67
CA LEU A 157 -6.97 10.37 -0.66
C LEU A 157 -6.74 10.94 -2.06
N ALA A 158 -6.50 10.10 -3.06
CA ALA A 158 -6.37 10.54 -4.45
C ALA A 158 -7.61 11.30 -4.91
N LEU A 159 -8.81 10.83 -4.54
CA LEU A 159 -10.07 11.53 -4.84
C LEU A 159 -10.10 12.92 -4.19
N ILE A 160 -9.73 13.04 -2.91
CA ILE A 160 -9.63 14.34 -2.22
C ILE A 160 -8.67 15.28 -2.96
N LEU A 161 -7.50 14.79 -3.39
CA LEU A 161 -6.53 15.59 -4.15
C LEU A 161 -7.10 16.10 -5.48
N THR A 162 -8.03 15.37 -6.12
CA THR A 162 -8.69 15.88 -7.33
C THR A 162 -9.59 17.10 -7.10
N PHE A 163 -9.97 17.38 -5.85
CA PHE A 163 -10.72 18.58 -5.47
C PHE A 163 -9.82 19.73 -5.01
N LEU A 164 -8.62 19.41 -4.54
CA LEU A 164 -7.58 20.36 -4.13
C LEU A 164 -6.71 20.85 -5.30
N ASP A 165 -7.17 20.66 -6.55
CA ASP A 165 -6.48 20.98 -7.80
C ASP A 165 -5.76 22.35 -7.74
N PRO A 166 -4.42 22.38 -7.61
CA PRO A 166 -3.66 23.64 -7.51
C PRO A 166 -3.68 24.44 -8.82
N TYR A 167 -4.05 23.81 -9.94
CA TYR A 167 -4.10 24.43 -11.26
C TYR A 167 -5.53 24.72 -11.72
N ARG A 168 -6.50 24.74 -10.79
CA ARG A 168 -7.91 25.03 -11.08
C ARG A 168 -8.11 26.37 -11.80
N SER A 169 -7.28 27.37 -11.50
CA SER A 169 -7.29 28.69 -12.15
C SER A 169 -6.92 28.58 -13.64
N ILE A 170 -5.89 27.81 -13.98
CA ILE A 170 -5.45 27.59 -15.37
C ILE A 170 -6.53 26.84 -16.16
N ARG A 171 -7.21 25.87 -15.53
CA ARG A 171 -8.27 25.11 -16.19
C ARG A 171 -9.51 25.94 -16.51
N ARG A 172 -9.82 26.95 -15.70
CA ARG A 172 -10.96 27.86 -15.89
C ARG A 172 -10.70 28.96 -16.91
N GLY A 173 -9.43 29.23 -17.22
CA GLY A 173 -9.04 30.20 -18.24
C GLY A 173 -8.94 29.63 -19.67
N LYS A 174 -9.17 28.32 -19.83
CA LYS A 174 -9.41 27.66 -21.12
C LYS A 174 -10.90 27.61 -21.38
#